data_AF-A0A2K4YF38-F1
#
_entry.id   AF-A0A2K4YF38-F1
#
_cell.length_a   1.000
_cell.length_b   1.000
_cell.length_c   1.000
_cell.angle_alpha   90.00
_cell.angle_beta   90.00
_cell.angle_gamma   90.00
#
_symmetry.space_group_name_H-M   'P 1'
#
loop_
_entity.id
_entity.type
_entity.pdbx_description
1 polymer ?
#
loop_
_entity_poly.entity_id
_entity_poly.type
_entity_poly.pdbx_seq_one_letter_code
_entity_poly.pdbx_strand_id
1 'polypeptide(L)' 'LDIADAVELTELLQFVNDWLASDTGRLDASLTHYVGHPGCTADELRADLDRFIFLLWQRRRTTLRTRIARSTPPMP' A
#
# COMPACT_ATOMS: atom_id res chain seq x y z
N LEU A 1 -6.80 -5.10 11.34
CA LEU A 1 -5.92 -5.60 10.29
C LEU A 1 -4.82 -6.41 10.95
N ASP A 2 -5.03 -7.72 10.99
CA ASP A 2 -3.96 -8.63 11.30
C ASP A 2 -2.97 -8.74 10.11
N ILE A 3 -2.03 -9.69 10.19
CA ILE A 3 -1.03 -9.87 9.13
C ILE A 3 -1.66 -10.42 7.86
N ALA A 4 -2.64 -11.32 7.97
CA ALA A 4 -3.32 -11.93 6.82
C ALA A 4 -4.16 -10.88 6.10
N ASP A 5 -4.95 -10.11 6.84
CA ASP A 5 -5.73 -8.99 6.32
C ASP A 5 -4.84 -7.98 5.56
N ALA A 6 -3.65 -7.68 6.10
CA ALA A 6 -2.72 -6.74 5.46
C ALA A 6 -2.06 -7.31 4.19
N VAL A 7 -1.96 -8.64 4.07
CA VAL A 7 -1.51 -9.33 2.85
C VAL A 7 -2.58 -9.21 1.78
N GLU A 8 -3.80 -9.63 2.09
CA GLU A 8 -4.92 -9.58 1.15
C GLU A 8 -5.18 -8.15 0.66
N LEU A 9 -5.13 -7.17 1.57
CA LEU A 9 -5.28 -5.76 1.18
C LEU A 9 -4.15 -5.29 0.25
N THR A 10 -2.92 -5.75 0.46
CA THR A 10 -1.80 -5.40 -0.42
C THR A 10 -2.00 -5.97 -1.82
N GLU A 11 -2.44 -7.23 -1.92
CA GLU A 11 -2.70 -7.91 -3.19
C GLU A 11 -3.87 -7.26 -3.94
N LEU A 12 -4.93 -6.88 -3.22
CA LEU A 12 -6.06 -6.15 -3.80
C LEU A 12 -5.63 -4.79 -4.36
N LEU A 13 -4.83 -4.02 -3.62
CA LEU A 13 -4.34 -2.73 -4.08
C LEU A 13 -3.42 -2.86 -5.29
N GLN A 14 -2.58 -3.90 -5.33
CA GLN A 14 -1.75 -4.21 -6.50
C GLN A 14 -2.61 -4.55 -7.72
N PHE A 15 -3.62 -5.40 -7.54
CA PHE A 15 -4.56 -5.74 -8.61
C PHE A 15 -5.27 -4.50 -9.18
N VAL A 16 -5.72 -3.58 -8.33
CA VAL A 16 -6.35 -2.33 -8.76
C VAL A 16 -5.36 -1.43 -9.50
N ASN A 17 -4.11 -1.34 -9.03
CA ASN A 17 -3.07 -0.55 -9.70
C ASN A 17 -2.75 -1.10 -11.10
N ASP A 18 -2.61 -2.42 -11.23
CA ASP A 18 -2.36 -3.09 -12.51
C ASP A 18 -3.54 -2.95 -13.47
N TRP A 19 -4.77 -3.03 -12.95
CA TRP A 19 -5.97 -2.77 -13.74
C TRP A 19 -6.01 -1.33 -14.26
N LEU A 20 -5.71 -0.33 -13.42
CA LEU A 20 -5.60 1.07 -13.84
C LEU A 20 -4.52 1.29 -14.90
N ALA A 21 -3.45 0.48 -14.89
CA ALA A 21 -2.39 0.50 -15.90
C ALA A 21 -2.79 -0.11 -17.24
N SER A 22 -3.80 -0.98 -17.26
CA SER A 22 -4.16 -1.76 -18.46
C SER A 22 -4.76 -0.91 -19.59
N ASP A 23 -5.44 0.18 -19.26
CA ASP A 23 -6.07 1.10 -20.22
C ASP A 23 -6.18 2.50 -19.61
N THR A 24 -5.02 3.16 -19.42
CA THR A 24 -4.95 4.45 -18.73
C THR A 24 -5.85 5.50 -19.37
N GLY A 25 -5.91 5.58 -20.70
CA GLY A 25 -6.72 6.60 -21.37
C GLY A 25 -8.22 6.44 -21.14
N ARG A 26 -8.74 5.21 -21.23
CA ARG A 26 -10.16 4.94 -20.98
C ARG A 26 -10.51 5.08 -19.50
N LEU A 27 -9.66 4.60 -18.62
CA LEU A 27 -9.90 4.61 -17.17
C LEU A 27 -9.75 6.01 -16.59
N ASP A 28 -8.81 6.82 -17.07
CA ASP A 28 -8.66 8.22 -16.68
C ASP A 28 -9.88 9.07 -17.09
N ALA A 29 -10.39 8.87 -18.32
CA ALA A 29 -11.62 9.53 -18.75
C ALA A 29 -12.85 9.11 -17.91
N SER A 30 -12.97 7.81 -17.62
CA SER A 30 -14.02 7.28 -16.75
C SER A 30 -13.93 7.83 -15.32
N LEU A 31 -12.72 7.91 -14.77
CA LEU A 31 -12.45 8.43 -13.43
C LEU A 31 -12.75 9.93 -13.36
N THR A 32 -12.28 10.69 -14.34
CA THR A 32 -12.56 12.14 -14.47
C THR A 32 -14.06 12.39 -14.55
N HIS A 33 -14.79 11.59 -15.34
CA HIS A 33 -16.24 11.70 -15.44
C HIS A 33 -16.94 11.38 -14.11
N TYR A 34 -16.48 10.37 -13.38
CA TYR A 34 -17.05 9.98 -12.09
C TYR A 34 -16.76 10.99 -10.98
N VAL A 35 -15.52 11.47 -10.87
CA VAL A 35 -15.07 12.39 -9.82
C VAL A 35 -15.54 13.83 -10.10
N GLY A 36 -15.67 14.21 -11.37
CA GLY A 36 -16.10 15.56 -11.77
C GLY A 36 -15.11 16.65 -11.37
N HIS A 37 -13.85 16.29 -11.07
CA HIS A 37 -12.78 17.21 -10.71
C HIS A 37 -11.48 16.84 -11.45
N PRO A 38 -10.74 17.84 -11.98
CA PRO A 38 -9.57 17.59 -12.83
C PRO A 38 -8.31 17.13 -12.07
N GLY A 39 -8.33 17.09 -10.74
CA GLY A 39 -7.17 16.71 -9.90
C GLY A 39 -7.24 15.31 -9.31
N CYS A 40 -8.03 14.42 -9.90
CA CYS A 40 -8.07 13.01 -9.53
C CYS A 40 -7.88 12.18 -10.79
N THR A 41 -6.67 12.24 -11.31
CA THR A 41 -6.25 11.48 -12.50
C THR A 41 -5.95 10.04 -12.13
N ALA A 42 -5.98 9.15 -13.13
CA ALA A 42 -5.58 7.76 -12.94
C ALA A 42 -4.13 7.67 -12.45
N ASP A 43 -3.24 8.53 -12.93
CA ASP A 43 -1.83 8.54 -12.53
C ASP A 43 -1.63 8.95 -11.06
N GLU A 44 -2.35 9.97 -10.59
CA GLU A 44 -2.34 10.37 -9.17
C GLU A 44 -2.87 9.26 -8.28
N LEU A 45 -3.98 8.64 -8.67
CA LEU A 45 -4.56 7.51 -7.92
C LEU A 45 -3.57 6.34 -7.85
N ARG A 46 -2.87 6.03 -8.93
CA ARG A 46 -1.85 4.97 -8.96
C ARG A 46 -0.67 5.27 -8.04
N ALA A 47 -0.20 6.52 -8.03
CA ALA A 47 0.86 6.94 -7.12
C ALA A 47 0.45 6.77 -5.64
N ASP A 48 -0.81 7.06 -5.31
CA ASP A 48 -1.36 6.83 -3.97
C ASP A 48 -1.46 5.34 -3.64
N LEU A 49 -1.89 4.49 -4.59
CA LEU A 49 -1.92 3.03 -4.42
C LEU A 49 -0.52 2.46 -4.14
N ASP A 50 0.49 2.87 -4.91
CA ASP A 50 1.88 2.47 -4.70
C ASP A 50 2.39 2.86 -3.31
N ARG A 51 2.03 4.06 -2.85
CA ARG A 51 2.35 4.53 -1.48
C ARG A 51 1.68 3.66 -0.42
N PHE A 52 0.41 3.28 -0.59
CA PHE A 52 -0.29 2.43 0.38
C PHE A 52 0.25 1.01 0.41
N ILE A 53 0.53 0.42 -0.76
CA ILE A 53 1.22 -0.86 -0.89
C ILE A 53 2.53 -0.80 -0.10
N PHE A 54 3.38 0.20 -0.35
CA PHE A 54 4.64 0.37 0.36
C PHE A 54 4.47 0.47 1.89
N LEU A 55 3.50 1.26 2.37
CA LEU A 55 3.23 1.40 3.81
C LEU A 55 2.78 0.08 4.45
N LEU A 56 1.98 -0.72 3.75
CA LEU A 56 1.55 -2.04 4.20
C LEU A 56 2.70 -3.05 4.26
N TRP A 57 3.64 -2.97 3.33
CA TRP A 57 4.88 -3.77 3.37
C TRP A 57 5.81 -3.36 4.53
N GLN A 58 5.95 -2.07 4.84
CA GLN A 58 6.82 -1.58 5.93
C GLN A 58 6.33 -1.96 7.32
N ARG A 59 5.01 -1.95 7.56
CA ARG A 59 4.42 -2.33 8.85
C ARG A 59 4.72 -3.79 9.25
N ARG A 60 5.15 -4.63 8.30
CA ARG A 60 5.61 -6.01 8.56
C ARG A 60 6.99 -6.09 9.22
N ARG A 61 7.80 -5.02 9.22
CA ARG A 61 9.21 -5.04 9.66
C ARG A 61 9.45 -4.66 11.13
N THR A 62 8.44 -4.27 11.91
CA THR A 62 8.64 -3.72 13.27
C THR A 62 8.51 -4.73 14.42
N THR A 63 8.28 -6.02 14.18
CA THR A 63 7.99 -6.99 15.27
C THR A 63 9.22 -7.71 15.84
N LEU A 64 10.46 -7.26 15.56
CA LEU A 64 11.68 -7.96 16.00
C LEU A 64 12.74 -7.08 16.71
N ARG A 65 12.36 -6.00 17.40
CA ARG A 65 13.32 -5.17 18.18
C ARG A 65 13.09 -5.07 19.68
N THR A 66 12.03 -5.69 20.23
CA THR A 66 11.71 -5.57 21.67
C THR A 66 12.14 -6.78 22.51
N ARG A 67 12.70 -7.83 21.89
CA ARG A 67 13.05 -9.09 22.59
C ARG A 67 14.53 -9.26 22.93
N ILE A 68 15.43 -8.52 22.28
CA ILE A 68 16.89 -8.70 22.45
C ILE A 68 17.45 -7.86 23.62
N ALA A 69 16.79 -6.78 24.04
CA ALA A 69 17.27 -5.90 25.12
C ALA A 69 17.04 -6.43 26.55
N ARG A 70 16.45 -7.63 26.74
CA ARG A 70 16.08 -8.17 28.06
C ARG A 70 16.84 -9.45 28.47
N SER A 71 17.75 -9.94 27.63
CA SER A 71 18.43 -11.24 27.82
C SER A 71 19.94 -11.16 28.07
N THR A 72 20.51 -9.97 28.27
CA THR A 72 21.93 -9.84 28.63
C THR A 72 22.05 -9.62 30.14
N PRO A 73 22.44 -10.64 30.93
CA PRO A 73 22.72 -10.44 32.36
C PRO A 73 24.02 -9.65 32.53
N PRO A 74 24.14 -8.79 33.56
CA PRO A 74 25.40 -8.14 33.88
C PRO A 74 26.40 -9.21 34.32
N MET A 75 27.57 -9.26 33.66
CA MET A 75 28.73 -10.04 34.11
C MET A 75 29.23 -9.48 35.46
N PRO A 76 29.78 -10.34 36.34
CA PRO A 76 30.14 -10.00 37.71
C PRO A 76 31.27 -8.96 37.80
#